data_AF-A0A671U9L4-F1
#
_entry.id   AF-A0A671U9L4-F1
#
_cell.length_a   1.000
_cell.length_b   1.000
_cell.length_c   1.000
_cell.angle_alpha   90.00
_cell.angle_beta   90.00
_cell.angle_gamma   90.00
#
_symmetry.space_group_name_H-M   'P 1'
#
loop_
_entity.id
_entity.type
_entity.pdbx_description
1 polymer ?
#
loop_
_entity_poly.entity_id
_entity_poly.type
_entity_poly.pdbx_seq_one_letter_code
_entity_poly.pdbx_strand_id
1 'polypeptide(L)'
;MSRARRNCGLNAPSCTLADLFRTYDKMKCSEIIHTQSESHMCTFVFQQDTRTSSSLPKLDLHVIPVWQKGITGKGVVITVLDDGLEWNHTDIYPNYDPAASYDFNDNDPDPFPRYDSTNENKHGTRCAGEIAMQADNNKCGVGVAYNSKVGGIRMLDGIVTDEIESSSIGFNMDHVDIYSASWGPNDDGKTVEGPGRLAQKAFENGIQKGRGGKGSIFVWASGNGGRQGDNCDCDGYTDSIYTISISSASQQGLSPWYAEKCSSTLATAYSSGDYTDQRITSADLHNECTQTHTGTSASAPLAAGIFALALEQNPDLTWRDLQHIVVWTSEFDPLANNPGWKRNGAGLMVNSRFGFGLLNAKALVDLADPATWKHVPEKTQCIITIEIPTKACAGQENAVRSLEHVQVEASIEYTRRGDLHITLTSPSGTSTVLLAERERDTSANGFKNWDFMSVHTWGEDPAGTWLLKITDTSGRMENEGRILSWKLILHGTSEKPEHMKKPRVYTPYNAVQNDRRGVERMDDMMEVSGNRI
;
A
#
# COMPACT_ATOMS: atom_id res chain seq x y z
N MET A 1 33.05 32.05 -1.91
CA MET A 1 33.55 33.26 -1.22
C MET A 1 33.91 34.47 -2.11
N SER A 2 34.09 34.36 -3.44
CA SER A 2 34.45 35.52 -4.29
C SER A 2 33.29 36.29 -4.94
N ARG A 3 32.03 35.86 -4.75
CA ARG A 3 30.82 36.58 -5.22
C ARG A 3 30.04 37.32 -4.13
N ALA A 4 30.27 37.02 -2.85
CA ALA A 4 29.60 37.68 -1.72
C ALA A 4 30.21 39.05 -1.31
N ARG A 5 31.36 39.44 -1.89
CA ARG A 5 32.01 40.73 -1.59
C ARG A 5 31.57 41.90 -2.48
N ARG A 6 30.58 41.72 -3.37
CA ARG A 6 30.16 42.78 -4.31
C ARG A 6 28.90 43.56 -3.92
N ASN A 7 28.18 43.15 -2.87
CA ASN A 7 26.92 43.81 -2.46
C ASN A 7 26.97 44.57 -1.12
N CYS A 8 28.16 44.74 -0.51
CA CYS A 8 28.34 45.70 0.58
C CYS A 8 29.28 46.79 0.07
N GLY A 9 28.76 48.01 -0.13
CA GLY A 9 29.54 49.16 -0.55
C GLY A 9 30.75 49.37 0.35
N LEU A 10 31.87 49.72 -0.27
CA LEU A 10 33.09 50.10 0.44
C LEU A 10 32.78 51.35 1.28
N ASN A 11 32.81 51.19 2.62
CA ASN A 11 32.70 52.23 3.69
C ASN A 11 31.39 52.28 4.49
N ALA A 12 31.02 51.20 5.19
CA ALA A 12 30.16 51.29 6.39
C ALA A 12 30.59 50.24 7.45
N PRO A 13 30.80 50.61 8.73
CA PRO A 13 31.29 49.68 9.74
C PRO A 13 30.12 49.07 10.53
N SER A 14 29.47 48.03 9.99
CA SER A 14 28.81 46.93 10.73
C SER A 14 27.76 46.24 9.83
N CYS A 15 28.16 45.23 9.04
CA CYS A 15 27.20 44.21 8.64
C CYS A 15 27.07 43.22 9.81
N THR A 16 25.91 43.22 10.47
CA THR A 16 25.64 42.25 11.54
C THR A 16 25.10 40.95 10.95
N LEU A 17 25.26 39.83 11.68
CA LEU A 17 24.76 38.51 11.28
C LEU A 17 23.25 38.54 10.94
N ALA A 18 22.49 39.44 11.56
CA ALA A 18 21.06 39.64 11.34
C ALA A 18 20.71 40.16 9.94
N ASP A 19 21.59 40.95 9.31
CA ASP A 19 21.35 41.48 7.96
C ASP A 19 21.57 40.41 6.87
N LEU A 20 22.45 39.43 7.15
CA LEU A 20 22.59 38.23 6.31
C LEU A 20 21.34 37.35 6.38
N PHE A 21 20.75 37.15 7.57
CA PHE A 21 19.55 36.33 7.76
C PHE A 21 18.32 36.85 6.98
N ARG A 22 18.13 38.17 6.87
CA ARG A 22 16.98 38.76 6.14
C ARG A 22 16.99 38.50 4.63
N THR A 23 18.14 38.20 4.05
CA THR A 23 18.27 37.82 2.63
C THR A 23 18.08 36.32 2.37
N TYR A 24 18.17 35.47 3.40
CA TYR A 24 18.01 34.01 3.29
C TYR A 24 16.57 33.52 3.48
N ASP A 25 15.67 34.36 4.01
CA ASP A 25 14.26 34.06 4.31
C ASP A 25 13.33 33.99 3.06
N LYS A 26 13.91 33.79 1.86
CA LYS A 26 13.21 33.89 0.57
C LYS A 26 13.55 32.79 -0.45
N MET A 27 14.17 31.69 -0.04
CA MET A 27 14.42 30.54 -0.95
C MET A 27 13.30 29.49 -0.82
N LYS A 28 12.69 29.12 -1.96
CA LYS A 28 11.64 28.08 -2.09
C LYS A 28 12.28 26.68 -2.16
N CYS A 29 11.67 25.60 -1.65
CA CYS A 29 12.27 24.25 -1.79
C CYS A 29 12.36 23.82 -3.26
N SER A 30 11.45 24.28 -4.12
CA SER A 30 11.54 24.13 -5.59
C SER A 30 12.81 24.68 -6.24
N GLU A 31 13.55 25.61 -5.60
CA GLU A 31 14.75 26.24 -6.18
C GLU A 31 16.07 25.51 -5.82
N ILE A 32 16.03 24.44 -5.01
CA ILE A 32 17.23 23.76 -4.50
C ILE A 32 17.80 22.72 -5.47
N ILE A 33 17.11 22.45 -6.58
CA ILE A 33 17.45 21.38 -7.54
C ILE A 33 18.73 21.67 -8.35
N HIS A 34 19.33 22.87 -8.28
CA HIS A 34 20.43 23.24 -9.19
C HIS A 34 21.77 23.68 -8.60
N THR A 35 22.05 23.52 -7.30
CA THR A 35 23.39 23.86 -6.78
C THR A 35 23.97 22.81 -5.85
N GLN A 36 24.92 22.02 -6.37
CA GLN A 36 25.92 21.32 -5.56
C GLN A 36 26.87 22.34 -4.92
N SER A 37 26.46 22.99 -3.84
CA SER A 37 27.35 23.50 -2.79
C SER A 37 26.52 24.10 -1.65
N GLU A 38 26.62 23.47 -0.48
CA GLU A 38 26.39 24.03 0.86
C GLU A 38 25.32 25.14 1.02
N SER A 39 24.11 24.78 1.47
CA SER A 39 23.23 25.72 2.18
C SER A 39 22.23 25.02 3.11
N HIS A 40 22.34 25.33 4.40
CA HIS A 40 21.69 24.71 5.56
C HIS A 40 20.33 25.34 5.94
N MET A 41 19.32 25.43 5.06
CA MET A 41 18.03 26.02 5.50
C MET A 41 16.73 25.35 5.05
N CYS A 42 16.66 24.63 3.92
CA CYS A 42 15.55 23.69 3.67
C CYS A 42 15.78 22.29 4.26
N THR A 43 16.99 22.04 4.77
CA THR A 43 17.33 20.85 5.55
C THR A 43 16.51 20.75 6.84
N PHE A 44 15.87 21.84 7.29
CA PHE A 44 15.20 21.90 8.59
C PHE A 44 13.75 21.42 8.60
N VAL A 45 13.06 21.30 7.46
CA VAL A 45 11.67 20.78 7.42
C VAL A 45 11.63 19.31 7.00
N PHE A 46 12.54 18.85 6.14
CA PHE A 46 12.49 17.52 5.52
C PHE A 46 13.61 16.56 5.93
N GLN A 47 14.59 17.04 6.71
CA GLN A 47 15.62 16.22 7.35
C GLN A 47 15.54 16.29 8.87
N GLN A 48 14.50 16.92 9.42
CA GLN A 48 14.17 16.68 10.80
C GLN A 48 13.71 15.24 10.89
N ASP A 49 14.56 14.45 11.51
CA ASP A 49 14.13 13.36 12.35
C ASP A 49 12.95 13.85 13.22
N THR A 50 11.71 13.67 12.72
CA THR A 50 10.48 14.15 13.35
C THR A 50 10.09 13.31 14.56
N ARG A 51 10.93 12.33 14.93
CA ARG A 51 10.74 11.55 16.14
C ARG A 51 10.66 12.51 17.33
N THR A 52 9.58 12.40 18.09
CA THR A 52 9.41 13.11 19.37
C THR A 52 10.39 12.64 20.44
N SER A 53 11.07 11.51 20.22
CA SER A 53 12.10 10.97 21.10
C SER A 53 13.22 10.30 20.29
N SER A 54 14.47 10.51 20.70
CA SER A 54 15.62 9.81 20.12
C SER A 54 15.59 8.29 20.29
N SER A 55 14.74 7.78 21.19
CA SER A 55 14.53 6.34 21.44
C SER A 55 13.63 5.65 20.41
N LEU A 56 12.83 6.39 19.64
CA LEU A 56 12.01 5.82 18.56
C LEU A 56 12.92 5.31 17.43
N PRO A 57 12.54 4.32 16.62
CA PRO A 57 13.35 3.93 15.46
C PRO A 57 13.30 5.02 14.38
N LYS A 58 14.40 5.27 13.64
CA LYS A 58 14.40 6.18 12.48
C LYS A 58 13.71 5.48 11.32
N LEU A 59 12.44 5.79 11.14
CA LEU A 59 11.51 5.07 10.29
C LEU A 59 10.75 6.08 9.43
N ASP A 60 10.86 5.95 8.11
CA ASP A 60 10.13 6.74 7.13
C ASP A 60 9.84 5.93 5.84
N LEU A 61 9.11 6.50 4.88
CA LEU A 61 8.80 5.81 3.62
C LEU A 61 9.85 6.04 2.53
N HIS A 62 11.03 6.59 2.89
CA HIS A 62 12.14 6.91 1.98
C HIS A 62 11.73 7.77 0.77
N VAL A 63 10.85 8.74 0.98
CA VAL A 63 10.35 9.63 -0.09
C VAL A 63 11.33 10.75 -0.44
N ILE A 64 12.11 11.25 0.53
CA ILE A 64 13.04 12.37 0.31
C ILE A 64 14.08 12.09 -0.79
N PRO A 65 14.74 10.92 -0.85
CA PRO A 65 15.66 10.60 -1.94
C PRO A 65 15.00 10.58 -3.33
N VAL A 66 13.69 10.31 -3.42
CA VAL A 66 12.93 10.33 -4.68
C VAL A 66 12.70 11.78 -5.12
N TRP A 67 12.26 12.64 -4.22
CA TRP A 67 12.10 14.08 -4.51
C TRP A 67 13.41 14.74 -4.91
N GLN A 68 14.54 14.32 -4.33
CA GLN A 68 15.88 14.78 -4.72
C GLN A 68 16.26 14.41 -6.17
N LYS A 69 15.62 13.39 -6.76
CA LYS A 69 15.74 13.05 -8.18
C LYS A 69 14.82 13.87 -9.09
N GLY A 70 13.99 14.75 -8.52
CA GLY A 70 12.99 15.53 -9.25
C GLY A 70 11.69 14.79 -9.55
N ILE A 71 11.49 13.60 -8.98
CA ILE A 71 10.28 12.78 -9.13
C ILE A 71 9.32 13.15 -7.99
N THR A 72 8.12 13.60 -8.33
CA THR A 72 7.18 14.29 -7.43
C THR A 72 5.71 13.92 -7.69
N GLY A 73 5.44 12.93 -8.56
CA GLY A 73 4.13 12.49 -9.02
C GLY A 73 3.64 13.19 -10.29
N LYS A 74 4.49 13.98 -10.95
CA LYS A 74 4.07 14.84 -12.05
C LYS A 74 3.53 14.03 -13.22
N GLY A 75 2.33 14.39 -13.67
CA GLY A 75 1.68 13.76 -14.83
C GLY A 75 0.89 12.50 -14.50
N VAL A 76 0.83 12.11 -13.22
CA VAL A 76 -0.02 11.01 -12.74
C VAL A 76 -1.31 11.58 -12.14
N VAL A 77 -2.43 10.93 -12.44
CA VAL A 77 -3.77 11.33 -11.95
C VAL A 77 -4.29 10.28 -10.96
N ILE A 78 -4.65 10.72 -9.76
CA ILE A 78 -5.18 9.88 -8.70
C ILE A 78 -6.60 10.33 -8.36
N THR A 79 -7.52 9.40 -8.10
CA THR A 79 -8.84 9.72 -7.55
C THR A 79 -9.05 9.03 -6.20
N VAL A 80 -9.65 9.76 -5.26
CA VAL A 80 -10.02 9.26 -3.93
C VAL A 80 -11.50 8.89 -3.94
N LEU A 81 -11.83 7.61 -3.77
CA LEU A 81 -13.20 7.09 -3.76
C LEU A 81 -13.74 7.11 -2.33
N ASP A 82 -14.51 8.14 -1.96
CA ASP A 82 -14.80 8.40 -0.54
C ASP A 82 -16.06 9.29 -0.31
N ASP A 83 -16.07 10.07 0.78
CA ASP A 83 -17.14 10.97 1.21
C ASP A 83 -17.12 12.37 0.55
N GLY A 84 -16.18 12.58 -0.38
CA GLY A 84 -16.01 13.81 -1.15
C GLY A 84 -14.62 14.43 -1.00
N LEU A 85 -14.40 15.52 -1.73
CA LEU A 85 -13.13 16.23 -1.76
C LEU A 85 -13.38 17.74 -1.72
N GLU A 86 -12.86 18.39 -0.68
CA GLU A 86 -12.82 19.84 -0.59
C GLU A 86 -11.77 20.39 -1.56
N TRP A 87 -12.14 20.42 -2.85
CA TRP A 87 -11.24 20.75 -3.94
C TRP A 87 -10.73 22.20 -3.89
N ASN A 88 -11.41 23.08 -3.15
CA ASN A 88 -10.99 24.47 -2.94
C ASN A 88 -10.06 24.65 -1.73
N HIS A 89 -9.71 23.58 -1.01
CA HIS A 89 -8.71 23.63 0.05
C HIS A 89 -7.40 24.20 -0.50
N THR A 90 -6.74 25.09 0.24
CA THR A 90 -5.58 25.87 -0.20
C THR A 90 -4.44 24.96 -0.68
N ASP A 91 -4.23 23.83 0.00
CA ASP A 91 -3.22 22.86 -0.40
C ASP A 91 -3.65 21.90 -1.52
N ILE A 92 -4.94 21.82 -1.86
CA ILE A 92 -5.45 20.86 -2.85
C ILE A 92 -5.74 21.56 -4.18
N TYR A 93 -6.28 22.78 -4.13
CA TYR A 93 -6.74 23.53 -5.31
C TYR A 93 -5.77 23.55 -6.51
N PRO A 94 -4.44 23.74 -6.34
CA PRO A 94 -3.51 23.70 -7.48
C PRO A 94 -3.40 22.32 -8.16
N ASN A 95 -3.63 21.26 -7.40
CA ASN A 95 -3.51 19.87 -7.81
C ASN A 95 -4.85 19.21 -8.09
N TYR A 96 -5.97 19.87 -7.76
CA TYR A 96 -7.30 19.38 -8.05
C TYR A 96 -7.50 19.12 -9.56
N ASP A 97 -8.16 18.01 -9.86
CA ASP A 97 -8.54 17.63 -11.21
C ASP A 97 -10.03 17.27 -11.31
N PRO A 98 -10.84 18.13 -11.97
CA PRO A 98 -12.26 17.86 -12.16
C PRO A 98 -12.52 16.66 -13.07
N ALA A 99 -11.60 16.30 -13.98
CA ALA A 99 -11.77 15.12 -14.82
C ALA A 99 -11.54 13.81 -14.06
N ALA A 100 -10.94 13.88 -12.86
CA ALA A 100 -10.81 12.76 -11.93
C ALA A 100 -11.87 12.78 -10.82
N SER A 101 -12.92 13.59 -10.97
CA SER A 101 -13.90 13.88 -9.92
C SER A 101 -15.35 13.75 -10.38
N TYR A 102 -16.21 13.32 -9.46
CA TYR A 102 -17.66 13.23 -9.66
C TYR A 102 -18.37 13.01 -8.33
N ASP A 103 -19.64 13.38 -8.25
CA ASP A 103 -20.51 13.08 -7.14
C ASP A 103 -21.59 12.09 -7.57
N PHE A 104 -21.51 10.85 -7.07
CA PHE A 104 -22.53 9.83 -7.32
C PHE A 104 -23.66 9.86 -6.30
N ASN A 105 -23.50 10.53 -5.16
CA ASN A 105 -24.56 10.69 -4.17
C ASN A 105 -25.63 11.68 -4.65
N ASP A 106 -25.21 12.82 -5.23
CA ASP A 106 -26.10 13.86 -5.77
C ASP A 106 -26.17 13.87 -7.31
N ASN A 107 -25.36 13.04 -7.97
CA ASN A 107 -25.31 12.84 -9.43
C ASN A 107 -24.96 14.11 -10.22
N ASP A 108 -23.86 14.73 -9.87
CA ASP A 108 -23.33 15.93 -10.51
C ASP A 108 -21.78 15.93 -10.48
N PRO A 109 -21.08 16.84 -11.21
CA PRO A 109 -19.63 16.78 -11.32
C PRO A 109 -18.86 17.37 -10.13
N ASP A 110 -19.53 17.96 -9.13
CA ASP A 110 -18.89 18.63 -7.99
C ASP A 110 -18.77 17.68 -6.78
N PRO A 111 -17.58 17.13 -6.48
CA PRO A 111 -17.42 16.18 -5.37
C PRO A 111 -17.36 16.85 -4.00
N PHE A 112 -17.77 18.12 -3.88
CA PHE A 112 -17.59 18.89 -2.66
C PHE A 112 -18.29 18.21 -1.48
N PRO A 113 -17.61 18.00 -0.33
CA PRO A 113 -18.19 17.29 0.80
C PRO A 113 -19.30 18.11 1.43
N ARG A 114 -20.40 17.45 1.80
CA ARG A 114 -21.45 18.09 2.60
C ARG A 114 -20.93 18.41 3.99
N TYR A 115 -20.90 19.70 4.33
CA TYR A 115 -20.61 20.13 5.69
C TYR A 115 -21.78 19.90 6.63
N ASP A 116 -21.46 19.50 7.86
CA ASP A 116 -22.40 19.38 8.97
C ASP A 116 -21.72 19.64 10.32
N SER A 117 -22.48 19.49 11.40
CA SER A 117 -21.98 19.73 12.76
C SER A 117 -20.99 18.68 13.26
N THR A 118 -20.94 17.50 12.65
CA THR A 118 -20.07 16.38 13.07
C THR A 118 -18.79 16.32 12.26
N ASN A 119 -18.73 17.03 11.12
CA ASN A 119 -17.67 16.93 10.12
C ASN A 119 -17.41 15.46 9.79
N GLU A 120 -18.47 14.72 9.46
CA GLU A 120 -18.36 13.31 9.13
C GLU A 120 -17.69 13.11 7.76
N ASN A 121 -18.03 13.95 6.78
CA ASN A 121 -17.53 13.89 5.39
C ASN A 121 -16.13 14.50 5.20
N LYS A 122 -15.22 14.26 6.15
CA LYS A 122 -13.85 14.82 6.13
C LYS A 122 -12.81 13.86 5.57
N HIS A 123 -13.18 12.61 5.39
CA HIS A 123 -12.26 11.51 5.21
C HIS A 123 -11.55 11.60 3.85
N GLY A 124 -12.28 11.80 2.75
CA GLY A 124 -11.72 11.93 1.41
C GLY A 124 -10.78 13.12 1.26
N THR A 125 -11.09 14.26 1.89
CA THR A 125 -10.21 15.45 1.90
C THR A 125 -8.89 15.17 2.62
N ARG A 126 -8.93 14.44 3.74
CA ARG A 126 -7.72 14.02 4.45
C ARG A 126 -6.88 13.07 3.62
N CYS A 127 -7.49 12.07 3.00
CA CYS A 127 -6.78 11.12 2.13
C CYS A 127 -6.15 11.82 0.91
N ALA A 128 -6.88 12.73 0.25
CA ALA A 128 -6.36 13.49 -0.89
C ALA A 128 -5.16 14.37 -0.50
N GLY A 129 -5.19 14.94 0.71
CA GLY A 129 -4.06 15.72 1.23
C GLY A 129 -2.78 14.90 1.39
N GLU A 130 -2.89 13.65 1.85
CA GLU A 130 -1.72 12.75 1.98
C GLU A 130 -1.06 12.45 0.63
N ILE A 131 -1.88 12.36 -0.43
CA ILE A 131 -1.41 12.07 -1.78
C ILE A 131 -0.76 13.31 -2.39
N ALA A 132 -1.48 14.44 -2.44
CA ALA A 132 -1.13 15.56 -3.32
C ALA A 132 -1.34 16.96 -2.72
N MET A 133 -1.34 17.12 -1.39
CA MET A 133 -1.31 18.48 -0.82
C MET A 133 -0.03 19.22 -1.26
N GLN A 134 -0.17 20.49 -1.61
CA GLN A 134 0.86 21.31 -2.24
C GLN A 134 2.10 21.48 -1.34
N ALA A 135 3.30 21.39 -1.93
CA ALA A 135 4.54 21.75 -1.26
C ALA A 135 4.78 23.28 -1.25
N ASP A 136 5.58 23.76 -0.30
CA ASP A 136 6.17 25.12 -0.29
C ASP A 136 5.19 26.30 -0.29
N ASN A 137 3.98 26.13 0.22
CA ASN A 137 2.97 27.20 0.26
C ASN A 137 2.68 27.74 1.68
N ASN A 138 3.46 27.30 2.68
CA ASN A 138 3.31 27.65 4.10
C ASN A 138 1.95 27.26 4.72
N LYS A 139 1.31 26.20 4.21
CA LYS A 139 0.06 25.66 4.73
C LYS A 139 0.22 24.13 4.95
N CYS A 140 -0.41 23.65 6.02
CA CYS A 140 -0.35 22.27 6.54
C CYS A 140 1.01 21.56 6.42
N GLY A 141 1.21 20.81 5.34
CA GLY A 141 2.35 19.91 5.12
C GLY A 141 2.67 19.73 3.63
N VAL A 142 3.00 18.51 3.22
CA VAL A 142 3.22 18.16 1.80
C VAL A 142 2.71 16.75 1.51
N GLY A 143 2.08 16.55 0.35
CA GLY A 143 1.65 15.24 -0.11
C GLY A 143 2.84 14.41 -0.58
N VAL A 144 2.74 13.08 -0.52
CA VAL A 144 3.80 12.17 -1.00
C VAL A 144 4.16 12.46 -2.46
N ALA A 145 3.15 12.74 -3.27
CA ALA A 145 3.24 13.01 -4.69
C ALA A 145 2.65 14.39 -5.01
N TYR A 146 3.23 15.42 -4.39
CA TYR A 146 2.74 16.80 -4.35
C TYR A 146 2.63 17.55 -5.70
N ASN A 147 3.05 16.94 -6.82
CA ASN A 147 2.82 17.46 -8.18
C ASN A 147 1.88 16.57 -9.02
N SER A 148 1.30 15.54 -8.41
CA SER A 148 0.23 14.76 -9.05
C SER A 148 -1.05 15.55 -9.15
N LYS A 149 -1.93 15.11 -10.04
CA LYS A 149 -3.32 15.54 -10.05
C LYS A 149 -4.15 14.65 -9.14
N VAL A 150 -5.06 15.26 -8.38
CA VAL A 150 -5.95 14.55 -7.46
C VAL A 150 -7.40 14.95 -7.68
N GLY A 151 -8.27 13.97 -7.85
CA GLY A 151 -9.72 14.13 -7.85
C GLY A 151 -10.38 13.42 -6.68
N GLY A 152 -11.69 13.60 -6.56
CA GLY A 152 -12.50 12.93 -5.54
C GLY A 152 -13.80 12.41 -6.14
N ILE A 153 -14.17 11.19 -5.78
CA ILE A 153 -15.48 10.62 -6.05
C ILE A 153 -16.28 10.62 -4.75
N ARG A 154 -17.31 11.47 -4.66
CA ARG A 154 -18.26 11.47 -3.52
C ARG A 154 -19.27 10.35 -3.73
N MET A 155 -19.12 9.27 -2.97
CA MET A 155 -19.97 8.08 -3.06
C MET A 155 -20.36 7.49 -1.70
N LEU A 156 -19.69 7.87 -0.60
CA LEU A 156 -19.98 7.36 0.75
C LEU A 156 -20.99 8.20 1.56
N ASP A 157 -21.33 9.43 1.14
CA ASP A 157 -22.30 10.29 1.86
C ASP A 157 -23.75 9.99 1.44
N GLY A 158 -24.12 8.71 1.49
CA GLY A 158 -25.43 8.24 1.05
C GLY A 158 -25.55 6.72 1.00
N ILE A 159 -26.61 6.24 0.35
CA ILE A 159 -26.80 4.81 0.11
C ILE A 159 -25.80 4.35 -0.93
N VAL A 160 -24.89 3.46 -0.55
CA VAL A 160 -23.93 2.82 -1.45
C VAL A 160 -24.59 1.59 -2.07
N THR A 161 -24.66 1.55 -3.40
CA THR A 161 -25.20 0.42 -4.17
C THR A 161 -24.12 -0.15 -5.09
N ASP A 162 -24.27 -1.40 -5.54
CA ASP A 162 -23.35 -2.04 -6.51
C ASP A 162 -23.17 -1.19 -7.79
N GLU A 163 -24.19 -0.44 -8.21
CA GLU A 163 -24.10 0.50 -9.35
C GLU A 163 -23.21 1.71 -9.04
N ILE A 164 -23.34 2.29 -7.84
CA ILE A 164 -22.50 3.41 -7.38
C ILE A 164 -21.05 2.95 -7.21
N GLU A 165 -20.82 1.80 -6.59
CA GLU A 165 -19.49 1.20 -6.45
C GLU A 165 -18.86 0.96 -7.83
N SER A 166 -19.59 0.30 -8.73
CA SER A 166 -19.15 0.04 -10.11
C SER A 166 -18.79 1.31 -10.87
N SER A 167 -19.65 2.34 -10.77
CA SER A 167 -19.43 3.61 -11.45
C SER A 167 -18.23 4.38 -10.88
N SER A 168 -18.03 4.29 -9.56
CA SER A 168 -16.89 4.89 -8.87
C SER A 168 -15.57 4.21 -9.22
N ILE A 169 -15.53 2.87 -9.14
CA ILE A 169 -14.35 2.05 -9.50
C ILE A 169 -14.00 2.23 -10.98
N GLY A 170 -15.00 2.33 -11.85
CA GLY A 170 -14.84 2.47 -13.30
C GLY A 170 -14.67 3.90 -13.80
N PHE A 171 -14.68 4.91 -12.92
CA PHE A 171 -14.78 6.30 -13.31
C PHE A 171 -13.55 6.75 -14.12
N ASN A 172 -13.79 7.20 -15.35
CA ASN A 172 -12.81 7.81 -16.25
C ASN A 172 -11.43 7.12 -16.31
N MET A 173 -11.43 5.79 -16.47
CA MET A 173 -10.22 4.95 -16.45
C MET A 173 -9.19 5.20 -17.57
N ASP A 174 -9.56 5.99 -18.58
CA ASP A 174 -8.63 6.45 -19.62
C ASP A 174 -7.82 7.68 -19.18
N HIS A 175 -8.27 8.38 -18.14
CA HIS A 175 -7.65 9.58 -17.57
C HIS A 175 -7.03 9.32 -16.19
N VAL A 176 -7.71 8.55 -15.33
CA VAL A 176 -7.28 8.24 -13.97
C VAL A 176 -6.31 7.07 -13.97
N ASP A 177 -5.15 7.24 -13.34
CA ASP A 177 -4.15 6.17 -13.19
C ASP A 177 -4.39 5.31 -11.94
N ILE A 178 -4.63 5.97 -10.80
CA ILE A 178 -4.68 5.32 -9.49
C ILE A 178 -6.00 5.66 -8.80
N TYR A 179 -6.63 4.65 -8.22
CA TYR A 179 -7.84 4.74 -7.42
C TYR A 179 -7.48 4.38 -5.99
N SER A 180 -7.67 5.31 -5.05
CA SER A 180 -7.44 5.07 -3.62
C SER A 180 -8.78 4.95 -2.91
N ALA A 181 -8.99 3.84 -2.20
CA ALA A 181 -10.21 3.58 -1.46
C ALA A 181 -9.91 2.95 -0.10
N SER A 182 -10.76 3.25 0.86
CA SER A 182 -10.61 2.81 2.25
C SER A 182 -11.95 2.39 2.86
N TRP A 183 -12.83 1.86 2.02
CA TRP A 183 -14.16 1.35 2.36
C TRP A 183 -14.29 -0.13 1.98
N GLY A 184 -15.25 -0.79 2.57
CA GLY A 184 -15.53 -2.21 2.42
C GLY A 184 -16.73 -2.59 3.29
N PRO A 185 -16.93 -3.89 3.57
CA PRO A 185 -17.92 -4.35 4.53
C PRO A 185 -17.68 -3.78 5.93
N ASN A 186 -18.63 -4.02 6.84
CA ASN A 186 -18.45 -3.63 8.23
C ASN A 186 -17.32 -4.44 8.89
N ASP A 187 -16.35 -3.73 9.46
CA ASP A 187 -15.21 -4.24 10.25
C ASP A 187 -15.64 -4.75 11.66
N ASP A 188 -16.66 -5.60 11.73
CA ASP A 188 -17.32 -6.02 12.97
C ASP A 188 -16.86 -7.39 13.50
N GLY A 189 -15.98 -8.07 12.76
CA GLY A 189 -15.52 -9.43 13.07
C GLY A 189 -16.54 -10.51 12.69
N LYS A 190 -17.55 -10.20 11.87
CA LYS A 190 -18.67 -11.10 11.55
C LYS A 190 -19.07 -11.10 10.09
N THR A 191 -18.96 -9.94 9.45
CA THR A 191 -19.39 -9.72 8.07
C THR A 191 -18.52 -10.52 7.10
N VAL A 192 -19.13 -11.01 6.03
CA VAL A 192 -18.44 -11.62 4.87
C VAL A 192 -19.18 -11.10 3.66
N GLU A 193 -18.54 -10.20 2.93
CA GLU A 193 -19.14 -9.48 1.80
C GLU A 193 -18.03 -8.97 0.89
N GLY A 194 -18.35 -8.79 -0.39
CA GLY A 194 -17.41 -8.32 -1.38
C GLY A 194 -18.15 -7.62 -2.51
N PRO A 195 -17.44 -7.23 -3.58
CA PRO A 195 -18.03 -6.49 -4.68
C PRO A 195 -19.21 -7.24 -5.29
N GLY A 196 -20.29 -6.50 -5.55
CA GLY A 196 -21.39 -6.99 -6.37
C GLY A 196 -20.97 -7.25 -7.81
N ARG A 197 -21.91 -7.70 -8.64
CA ARG A 197 -21.62 -8.11 -10.02
C ARG A 197 -21.12 -6.95 -10.87
N LEU A 198 -21.65 -5.75 -10.64
CA LEU A 198 -21.25 -4.56 -11.39
C LEU A 198 -19.89 -4.07 -10.93
N ALA A 199 -19.64 -4.00 -9.63
CA ALA A 199 -18.35 -3.62 -9.06
C ALA A 199 -17.23 -4.58 -9.49
N GLN A 200 -17.48 -5.90 -9.47
CA GLN A 200 -16.53 -6.90 -9.97
C GLN A 200 -16.20 -6.67 -11.45
N LYS A 201 -17.20 -6.35 -12.27
CA LYS A 201 -16.99 -6.03 -13.69
C LYS A 201 -16.22 -4.72 -13.89
N ALA A 202 -16.40 -3.74 -13.00
CA ALA A 202 -15.63 -2.49 -13.04
C ALA A 202 -14.15 -2.75 -12.77
N PHE A 203 -13.80 -3.57 -11.78
CA PHE A 203 -12.41 -3.99 -11.56
C PHE A 203 -11.82 -4.71 -12.78
N GLU A 204 -12.55 -5.67 -13.36
CA GLU A 204 -12.09 -6.38 -14.56
C GLU A 204 -11.89 -5.44 -15.76
N ASN A 205 -12.79 -4.48 -15.96
CA ASN A 205 -12.64 -3.48 -17.01
C ASN A 205 -11.45 -2.57 -16.74
N GLY A 206 -11.26 -2.12 -15.50
CA GLY A 206 -10.16 -1.26 -15.08
C GLY A 206 -8.81 -1.92 -15.35
N ILE A 207 -8.60 -3.16 -14.92
CA ILE A 207 -7.34 -3.88 -15.15
C ILE A 207 -7.09 -4.28 -16.62
N GLN A 208 -8.13 -4.37 -17.44
CA GLN A 208 -8.01 -4.72 -18.87
C GLN A 208 -7.86 -3.52 -19.80
N LYS A 209 -8.51 -2.39 -19.48
CA LYS A 209 -8.66 -1.24 -20.39
C LYS A 209 -8.07 0.04 -19.84
N GLY A 210 -8.08 0.21 -18.52
CA GLY A 210 -7.57 1.40 -17.87
C GLY A 210 -6.12 1.69 -18.24
N ARG A 211 -5.75 2.97 -18.24
CA ARG A 211 -4.40 3.44 -18.59
C ARG A 211 -3.92 2.92 -19.96
N GLY A 212 -4.82 2.92 -20.94
CA GLY A 212 -4.52 2.45 -22.31
C GLY A 212 -4.20 0.94 -22.38
N GLY A 213 -4.84 0.13 -21.54
CA GLY A 213 -4.63 -1.32 -21.47
C GLY A 213 -3.52 -1.78 -20.53
N LYS A 214 -2.82 -0.86 -19.85
CA LYS A 214 -1.83 -1.19 -18.80
C LYS A 214 -2.52 -1.64 -17.49
N GLY A 215 -3.79 -1.27 -17.34
CA GLY A 215 -4.63 -1.57 -16.20
C GLY A 215 -4.57 -0.47 -15.14
N SER A 216 -5.74 -0.05 -14.67
CA SER A 216 -5.91 0.83 -13.51
C SER A 216 -5.24 0.26 -12.27
N ILE A 217 -4.69 1.12 -11.42
CA ILE A 217 -4.12 0.73 -10.13
C ILE A 217 -5.16 0.98 -9.04
N PHE A 218 -5.64 -0.08 -8.39
CA PHE A 218 -6.57 0.04 -7.26
C PHE A 218 -5.80 -0.17 -5.96
N VAL A 219 -5.77 0.83 -5.08
CA VAL A 219 -5.13 0.79 -3.77
C VAL A 219 -6.20 0.76 -2.70
N TRP A 220 -6.15 -0.24 -1.82
CA TRP A 220 -7.19 -0.49 -0.84
C TRP A 220 -6.63 -0.57 0.58
N ALA A 221 -7.29 0.06 1.55
CA ALA A 221 -7.00 -0.15 2.96
C ALA A 221 -7.46 -1.55 3.39
N SER A 222 -6.67 -2.22 4.24
CA SER A 222 -6.95 -3.61 4.65
C SER A 222 -8.01 -3.75 5.78
N GLY A 223 -8.73 -2.70 6.15
CA GLY A 223 -9.74 -2.74 7.23
C GLY A 223 -9.23 -2.36 8.63
N ASN A 224 -10.15 -2.03 9.54
CA ASN A 224 -9.93 -1.53 10.90
C ASN A 224 -10.55 -2.41 12.01
N GLY A 225 -10.95 -3.65 11.68
CA GLY A 225 -11.63 -4.61 12.54
C GLY A 225 -10.72 -5.42 13.48
N GLY A 226 -9.44 -5.07 13.61
CA GLY A 226 -8.47 -5.85 14.38
C GLY A 226 -8.85 -6.09 15.85
N ARG A 227 -9.50 -5.11 16.51
CA ARG A 227 -9.99 -5.24 17.90
C ARG A 227 -11.23 -6.12 18.02
N GLN A 228 -11.97 -6.24 16.95
CA GLN A 228 -13.18 -7.04 16.82
C GLN A 228 -12.84 -8.51 16.52
N GLY A 229 -11.56 -8.79 16.22
CA GLY A 229 -11.11 -10.11 15.79
C GLY A 229 -11.43 -10.40 14.34
N ASP A 230 -11.51 -9.35 13.50
CA ASP A 230 -11.80 -9.51 12.08
C ASP A 230 -10.59 -10.01 11.28
N ASN A 231 -10.89 -10.46 10.06
CA ASN A 231 -9.92 -10.95 9.11
C ASN A 231 -10.28 -10.44 7.71
N CYS A 232 -9.37 -9.67 7.12
CA CYS A 232 -9.61 -9.03 5.84
C CYS A 232 -9.77 -10.00 4.64
N ASP A 233 -9.45 -11.30 4.76
CA ASP A 233 -9.85 -12.30 3.75
C ASP A 233 -11.38 -12.57 3.78
N CYS A 234 -12.15 -11.89 4.64
CA CYS A 234 -13.62 -11.82 4.65
C CYS A 234 -14.19 -10.56 3.97
N ASP A 235 -13.32 -9.65 3.53
CA ASP A 235 -13.66 -8.49 2.71
C ASP A 235 -13.21 -8.73 1.26
N GLY A 236 -14.17 -8.92 0.35
CA GLY A 236 -13.87 -9.24 -1.04
C GLY A 236 -13.26 -8.09 -1.85
N TYR A 237 -13.20 -6.86 -1.32
CA TYR A 237 -12.49 -5.75 -1.97
C TYR A 237 -10.98 -5.85 -1.73
N THR A 238 -10.56 -6.04 -0.47
CA THR A 238 -9.15 -6.25 -0.10
C THR A 238 -8.63 -7.64 -0.47
N ASP A 239 -9.49 -8.66 -0.49
CA ASP A 239 -9.15 -10.04 -0.89
C ASP A 239 -9.09 -10.23 -2.42
N SER A 240 -9.40 -9.18 -3.19
CA SER A 240 -9.33 -9.18 -4.65
C SER A 240 -7.89 -9.15 -5.16
N ILE A 241 -7.59 -9.97 -6.18
CA ILE A 241 -6.29 -9.91 -6.88
C ILE A 241 -6.07 -8.58 -7.63
N TYR A 242 -7.13 -7.82 -7.87
CA TYR A 242 -7.08 -6.57 -8.63
C TYR A 242 -6.72 -5.36 -7.77
N THR A 243 -6.79 -5.50 -6.44
CA THR A 243 -6.46 -4.44 -5.50
C THR A 243 -5.08 -4.67 -4.89
N ILE A 244 -4.39 -3.57 -4.57
CA ILE A 244 -3.17 -3.57 -3.78
C ILE A 244 -3.60 -3.24 -2.35
N SER A 245 -3.80 -4.28 -1.55
CA SER A 245 -4.18 -4.16 -0.15
C SER A 245 -3.00 -3.69 0.72
N ILE A 246 -3.22 -2.59 1.45
CA ILE A 246 -2.23 -1.91 2.30
C ILE A 246 -2.70 -1.92 3.75
N SER A 247 -1.87 -2.51 4.62
CA SER A 247 -2.05 -2.44 6.07
C SER A 247 -1.22 -1.31 6.69
N SER A 248 -1.21 -1.24 8.02
CA SER A 248 -0.60 -0.14 8.78
C SER A 248 0.50 -0.61 9.74
N ALA A 249 1.52 0.24 9.87
CA ALA A 249 2.48 0.20 10.97
C ALA A 249 2.40 1.51 11.77
N SER A 250 2.60 1.43 13.09
CA SER A 250 2.77 2.62 13.94
C SER A 250 4.15 3.24 13.75
N GLN A 251 4.38 4.43 14.34
CA GLN A 251 5.69 5.08 14.36
C GLN A 251 6.80 4.21 15.02
N GLN A 252 6.45 3.22 15.84
CA GLN A 252 7.39 2.27 16.45
C GLN A 252 7.67 1.06 15.55
N GLY A 253 7.04 0.97 14.38
CA GLY A 253 7.11 -0.22 13.54
C GLY A 253 6.31 -1.39 14.10
N LEU A 254 5.25 -1.12 14.88
CA LEU A 254 4.37 -2.16 15.45
C LEU A 254 3.04 -2.22 14.70
N SER A 255 2.39 -3.38 14.74
CA SER A 255 1.03 -3.57 14.24
C SER A 255 0.04 -2.79 15.11
N PRO A 256 -0.71 -1.82 14.58
CA PRO A 256 -1.73 -1.10 15.33
C PRO A 256 -2.87 -2.02 15.78
N TRP A 257 -3.58 -1.62 16.83
CA TRP A 257 -4.68 -2.39 17.42
C TRP A 257 -5.89 -2.58 16.50
N TYR A 258 -6.07 -1.69 15.53
CA TYR A 258 -7.16 -1.72 14.55
C TYR A 258 -6.81 -2.53 13.30
N ALA A 259 -5.52 -2.73 12.99
CA ALA A 259 -5.11 -3.36 11.74
C ALA A 259 -5.55 -4.84 11.69
N GLU A 260 -6.27 -5.19 10.64
CA GLU A 260 -6.68 -6.57 10.36
C GLU A 260 -5.52 -7.41 9.84
N LYS A 261 -5.68 -8.74 9.95
CA LYS A 261 -4.66 -9.70 9.52
C LYS A 261 -5.27 -10.59 8.46
N CYS A 262 -4.64 -10.68 7.32
CA CYS A 262 -5.09 -11.52 6.24
C CYS A 262 -3.93 -11.87 5.31
N SER A 263 -4.15 -12.86 4.46
CA SER A 263 -3.11 -13.34 3.57
C SER A 263 -3.09 -12.65 2.21
N SER A 264 -4.10 -11.82 1.94
CA SER A 264 -4.25 -10.92 0.80
C SER A 264 -3.48 -9.59 0.90
N THR A 265 -3.12 -9.13 2.11
CA THR A 265 -2.33 -7.89 2.30
C THR A 265 -0.99 -7.96 1.56
N LEU A 266 -0.71 -7.00 0.68
CA LEU A 266 0.53 -6.98 -0.11
C LEU A 266 1.68 -6.28 0.61
N ALA A 267 1.41 -5.13 1.23
CA ALA A 267 2.43 -4.30 1.88
C ALA A 267 1.86 -3.45 3.00
N THR A 268 2.69 -2.56 3.56
CA THR A 268 2.33 -1.69 4.68
C THR A 268 2.86 -0.28 4.47
N ALA A 269 2.08 0.71 4.88
CA ALA A 269 2.54 2.07 5.07
C ALA A 269 2.34 2.50 6.53
N TYR A 270 2.85 3.67 6.92
CA TYR A 270 2.62 4.20 8.26
C TYR A 270 1.17 4.68 8.44
N SER A 271 0.72 4.65 9.68
CA SER A 271 -0.48 5.33 10.16
C SER A 271 -0.32 5.60 11.66
N SER A 272 -1.44 5.85 12.34
CA SER A 272 -1.52 5.93 13.80
C SER A 272 -1.21 4.60 14.50
N GLY A 273 -0.93 4.64 15.80
CA GLY A 273 -0.73 3.44 16.62
C GLY A 273 -1.38 3.58 17.99
N ASP A 274 -0.57 3.40 19.04
CA ASP A 274 -0.99 3.63 20.41
C ASP A 274 -1.36 5.11 20.64
N TYR A 275 -2.06 5.39 21.74
CA TYR A 275 -2.61 6.73 22.00
C TYR A 275 -1.55 7.83 22.06
N THR A 276 -0.32 7.48 22.45
CA THR A 276 0.84 8.38 22.53
C THR A 276 1.60 8.53 21.22
N ASP A 277 1.21 7.78 20.19
CA ASP A 277 1.92 7.79 18.91
C ASP A 277 1.53 9.00 18.09
N GLN A 278 2.47 9.46 17.27
CA GLN A 278 2.14 10.37 16.18
C GLN A 278 1.11 9.71 15.26
N ARG A 279 0.34 10.59 14.61
CA ARG A 279 -0.69 10.24 13.66
C ARG A 279 -0.39 10.96 12.35
N ILE A 280 -1.22 10.74 11.35
CA ILE A 280 -0.99 11.33 10.04
C ILE A 280 -1.39 12.81 10.05
N THR A 281 -0.52 13.62 9.45
CA THR A 281 -0.75 15.04 9.18
C THR A 281 -1.21 15.22 7.73
N SER A 282 -2.33 15.93 7.52
CA SER A 282 -2.91 16.15 6.20
C SER A 282 -3.79 17.41 6.16
N ALA A 283 -4.36 17.71 5.00
CA ALA A 283 -5.48 18.63 4.83
C ALA A 283 -6.73 18.13 5.60
N ASP A 284 -7.63 19.03 5.95
CA ASP A 284 -8.91 18.72 6.63
C ASP A 284 -10.00 19.66 6.11
N LEU A 285 -11.27 19.34 6.41
CA LEU A 285 -12.39 20.21 6.02
C LEU A 285 -12.25 21.63 6.58
N HIS A 286 -12.97 22.54 5.95
CA HIS A 286 -13.00 23.98 6.26
C HIS A 286 -11.66 24.67 6.01
N ASN A 287 -10.91 24.17 5.03
CA ASN A 287 -9.59 24.65 4.67
C ASN A 287 -8.60 24.58 5.85
N GLU A 288 -8.70 23.55 6.70
CA GLU A 288 -7.90 23.37 7.91
C GLU A 288 -6.85 22.26 7.76
N CYS A 289 -5.99 22.11 8.77
CA CYS A 289 -5.00 21.04 8.82
C CYS A 289 -5.33 20.05 9.92
N THR A 290 -5.14 18.76 9.68
CA THR A 290 -5.22 17.74 10.71
C THR A 290 -3.85 17.18 11.05
N GLN A 291 -3.67 16.77 12.29
CA GLN A 291 -2.54 15.94 12.77
C GLN A 291 -3.05 14.67 13.45
N THR A 292 -4.32 14.32 13.19
CA THR A 292 -5.04 13.26 13.90
C THR A 292 -5.75 12.30 12.96
N HIS A 293 -5.32 12.21 11.70
CA HIS A 293 -5.83 11.18 10.80
C HIS A 293 -5.23 9.81 11.16
N THR A 294 -6.06 8.75 11.12
CA THR A 294 -5.80 7.44 11.73
C THR A 294 -6.42 6.32 10.92
N GLY A 295 -6.08 5.07 11.24
CA GLY A 295 -6.65 3.87 10.61
C GLY A 295 -5.85 3.41 9.40
N THR A 296 -6.16 2.21 8.89
CA THR A 296 -5.61 1.71 7.62
C THR A 296 -5.98 2.62 6.45
N SER A 297 -7.06 3.38 6.60
CA SER A 297 -7.52 4.39 5.66
C SER A 297 -6.53 5.53 5.40
N ALA A 298 -5.58 5.78 6.31
CA ALA A 298 -4.47 6.73 6.11
C ALA A 298 -3.22 6.05 5.49
N SER A 299 -3.12 4.72 5.55
CA SER A 299 -1.99 4.02 4.93
C SER A 299 -2.17 3.85 3.41
N ALA A 300 -3.39 3.61 2.94
CA ALA A 300 -3.66 3.45 1.51
C ALA A 300 -3.35 4.72 0.67
N PRO A 301 -3.71 5.95 1.09
CA PRO A 301 -3.35 7.18 0.37
C PRO A 301 -1.84 7.43 0.31
N LEU A 302 -1.09 7.14 1.38
CA LEU A 302 0.37 7.21 1.35
C LEU A 302 0.96 6.25 0.31
N ALA A 303 0.45 5.02 0.24
CA ALA A 303 0.84 4.05 -0.78
C ALA A 303 0.48 4.52 -2.20
N ALA A 304 -0.73 5.05 -2.41
CA ALA A 304 -1.15 5.62 -3.68
C ALA A 304 -0.22 6.75 -4.14
N GLY A 305 0.21 7.62 -3.23
CA GLY A 305 1.23 8.63 -3.49
C GLY A 305 2.58 8.02 -3.92
N ILE A 306 3.08 7.00 -3.22
CA ILE A 306 4.33 6.32 -3.60
C ILE A 306 4.21 5.68 -5.00
N PHE A 307 3.07 5.09 -5.31
CA PHE A 307 2.81 4.49 -6.62
C PHE A 307 2.76 5.55 -7.72
N ALA A 308 2.26 6.75 -7.43
CA ALA A 308 2.34 7.87 -8.37
C ALA A 308 3.79 8.28 -8.66
N LEU A 309 4.68 8.27 -7.66
CA LEU A 309 6.12 8.50 -7.90
C LEU A 309 6.72 7.43 -8.83
N ALA A 310 6.29 6.18 -8.68
CA ALA A 310 6.71 5.07 -9.54
C ALA A 310 6.23 5.22 -10.99
N LEU A 311 4.97 5.65 -11.18
CA LEU A 311 4.38 5.86 -12.49
C LEU A 311 4.95 7.08 -13.20
N GLU A 312 5.38 8.12 -12.49
CA GLU A 312 6.16 9.21 -13.10
C GLU A 312 7.50 8.68 -13.64
N GLN A 313 8.19 7.82 -12.89
CA GLN A 313 9.44 7.21 -13.33
C GLN A 313 9.24 6.27 -14.53
N ASN A 314 8.14 5.50 -14.52
CA ASN A 314 7.82 4.55 -15.58
C ASN A 314 6.31 4.49 -15.81
N PRO A 315 5.77 5.28 -16.76
CA PRO A 315 4.35 5.28 -17.06
C PRO A 315 3.89 4.01 -17.78
N ASP A 316 4.80 3.14 -18.21
CA ASP A 316 4.49 1.90 -18.93
C ASP A 316 4.23 0.71 -18.01
N LEU A 317 4.48 0.84 -16.71
CA LEU A 317 4.17 -0.22 -15.73
C LEU A 317 2.69 -0.64 -15.81
N THR A 318 2.48 -1.95 -15.92
CA THR A 318 1.14 -2.54 -15.80
C THR A 318 0.75 -2.67 -14.32
N TRP A 319 -0.53 -2.93 -14.06
CA TRP A 319 -1.03 -3.18 -12.69
C TRP A 319 -0.30 -4.34 -11.99
N ARG A 320 0.07 -5.40 -12.72
CA ARG A 320 0.87 -6.52 -12.21
C ARG A 320 2.32 -6.15 -12.00
N ASP A 321 2.92 -5.37 -12.90
CA ASP A 321 4.31 -4.92 -12.72
C ASP A 321 4.46 -4.16 -11.41
N LEU A 322 3.53 -3.25 -11.12
CA LEU A 322 3.57 -2.49 -9.87
C LEU A 322 3.44 -3.40 -8.64
N GLN A 323 2.55 -4.38 -8.64
CA GLN A 323 2.46 -5.37 -7.56
C GLN A 323 3.79 -6.13 -7.38
N HIS A 324 4.43 -6.58 -8.47
CA HIS A 324 5.73 -7.23 -8.39
C HIS A 324 6.83 -6.33 -7.81
N ILE A 325 6.87 -5.06 -8.21
CA ILE A 325 7.84 -4.09 -7.67
C ILE A 325 7.59 -3.90 -6.17
N VAL A 326 6.33 -3.77 -5.74
CA VAL A 326 5.97 -3.67 -4.31
C VAL A 326 6.49 -4.89 -3.54
N VAL A 327 6.17 -6.11 -3.99
CA VAL A 327 6.65 -7.36 -3.37
C VAL A 327 8.18 -7.40 -3.27
N TRP A 328 8.87 -6.95 -4.32
CA TRP A 328 10.33 -7.01 -4.38
C TRP A 328 11.03 -5.93 -3.55
N THR A 329 10.36 -4.83 -3.23
CA THR A 329 10.99 -3.64 -2.61
C THR A 329 10.51 -3.37 -1.18
N SER A 330 9.38 -3.94 -0.75
CA SER A 330 8.88 -3.79 0.62
C SER A 330 9.83 -4.37 1.67
N GLU A 331 10.11 -3.61 2.74
CA GLU A 331 11.15 -3.88 3.72
C GLU A 331 10.59 -4.57 4.97
N PHE A 332 11.10 -5.75 5.31
CA PHE A 332 10.71 -6.45 6.54
C PHE A 332 11.46 -5.95 7.78
N ASP A 333 12.70 -5.47 7.61
CA ASP A 333 13.63 -5.12 8.70
C ASP A 333 13.05 -4.08 9.68
N PRO A 334 12.37 -3.00 9.24
CA PRO A 334 11.68 -2.06 10.13
C PRO A 334 10.63 -2.68 11.05
N LEU A 335 10.08 -3.83 10.66
CA LEU A 335 8.94 -4.48 11.29
C LEU A 335 9.32 -5.84 11.88
N ALA A 336 10.62 -6.20 11.89
CA ALA A 336 11.11 -7.54 12.21
C ALA A 336 10.79 -8.00 13.64
N ASN A 337 10.57 -7.07 14.57
CA ASN A 337 10.24 -7.36 15.96
C ASN A 337 8.79 -7.83 16.17
N ASN A 338 7.96 -7.79 15.13
CA ASN A 338 6.58 -8.28 15.21
C ASN A 338 6.52 -9.80 15.00
N PRO A 339 5.61 -10.52 15.66
CA PRO A 339 5.47 -11.95 15.48
C PRO A 339 4.87 -12.31 14.11
N GLY A 340 5.14 -13.52 13.65
CA GLY A 340 4.48 -14.12 12.48
C GLY A 340 5.22 -13.97 11.15
N TRP A 341 6.41 -13.36 11.13
CA TRP A 341 7.28 -13.35 9.96
C TRP A 341 7.70 -14.77 9.57
N LYS A 342 7.56 -15.07 8.28
CA LYS A 342 7.99 -16.34 7.68
C LYS A 342 8.76 -16.05 6.40
N ARG A 343 9.71 -16.93 6.08
CA ARG A 343 10.35 -16.92 4.76
C ARG A 343 9.63 -17.93 3.87
N ASN A 344 9.09 -17.47 2.75
CA ASN A 344 8.41 -18.32 1.80
C ASN A 344 9.40 -19.14 0.94
N GLY A 345 8.91 -20.04 0.09
CA GLY A 345 9.72 -20.91 -0.76
C GLY A 345 10.55 -20.17 -1.81
N ALA A 346 10.17 -18.94 -2.15
CA ALA A 346 10.92 -18.05 -3.04
C ALA A 346 12.02 -17.25 -2.32
N GLY A 347 12.12 -17.37 -0.98
CA GLY A 347 13.07 -16.65 -0.15
C GLY A 347 12.61 -15.25 0.28
N LEU A 348 11.34 -14.91 0.09
CA LEU A 348 10.75 -13.64 0.49
C LEU A 348 10.21 -13.71 1.93
N MET A 349 10.41 -12.64 2.69
CA MET A 349 9.82 -12.46 4.02
C MET A 349 8.39 -11.97 3.87
N VAL A 350 7.46 -12.64 4.57
CA VAL A 350 6.03 -12.31 4.54
C VAL A 350 5.38 -12.46 5.92
N ASN A 351 4.34 -11.66 6.19
CA ASN A 351 3.57 -11.66 7.43
C ASN A 351 2.10 -11.25 7.18
N SER A 352 1.13 -11.96 7.76
CA SER A 352 -0.31 -11.64 7.60
C SER A 352 -0.72 -10.25 8.15
N ARG A 353 0.14 -9.59 8.93
CA ARG A 353 -0.10 -8.20 9.39
C ARG A 353 0.44 -7.16 8.41
N PHE A 354 1.47 -7.52 7.63
CA PHE A 354 2.29 -6.53 6.93
C PHE A 354 2.54 -6.86 5.46
N GLY A 355 1.99 -7.96 4.94
CA GLY A 355 2.36 -8.50 3.65
C GLY A 355 3.86 -8.73 3.57
N PHE A 356 4.49 -8.20 2.51
CA PHE A 356 5.94 -8.25 2.29
C PHE A 356 6.74 -7.22 3.08
N GLY A 357 6.08 -6.33 3.83
CA GLY A 357 6.72 -5.34 4.69
C GLY A 357 6.36 -3.90 4.35
N LEU A 358 7.14 -2.98 4.92
CA LEU A 358 6.95 -1.55 4.78
C LEU A 358 7.36 -1.06 3.39
N LEU A 359 6.53 -0.23 2.75
CA LEU A 359 6.87 0.40 1.48
C LEU A 359 8.13 1.28 1.60
N ASN A 360 8.97 1.23 0.56
CA ASN A 360 10.18 2.02 0.42
C ASN A 360 10.14 2.74 -0.93
N ALA A 361 9.76 4.03 -0.93
CA ALA A 361 9.54 4.80 -2.14
C ALA A 361 10.80 4.86 -3.03
N LYS A 362 11.98 5.04 -2.42
CA LYS A 362 13.25 5.03 -3.16
C LYS A 362 13.49 3.69 -3.85
N ALA A 363 13.40 2.58 -3.12
CA ALA A 363 13.65 1.26 -3.70
C ALA A 363 12.66 0.94 -4.82
N LEU A 364 11.39 1.30 -4.62
CA LEU A 364 10.30 1.11 -5.57
C LEU A 364 10.55 1.92 -6.85
N VAL A 365 10.85 3.22 -6.74
CA VAL A 365 11.15 4.09 -7.88
C VAL A 365 12.44 3.68 -8.60
N ASP A 366 13.49 3.30 -7.86
CA ASP A 366 14.75 2.85 -8.45
C ASP A 366 14.58 1.57 -9.27
N LEU A 367 13.75 0.63 -8.79
CA LEU A 367 13.45 -0.60 -9.51
C LEU A 367 12.50 -0.37 -10.70
N ALA A 368 11.60 0.60 -10.60
CA ALA A 368 10.67 0.97 -11.66
C ALA A 368 11.34 1.56 -12.90
N ASP A 369 12.58 2.06 -12.80
CA ASP A 369 13.32 2.64 -13.92
C ASP A 369 13.27 1.74 -15.17
N PRO A 370 12.83 2.23 -16.35
CA PRO A 370 12.74 1.43 -17.57
C PRO A 370 14.06 0.78 -18.02
N ALA A 371 15.22 1.31 -17.60
CA ALA A 371 16.53 0.71 -17.85
C ALA A 371 16.77 -0.54 -16.98
N THR A 372 16.07 -0.65 -15.84
CA THR A 372 16.20 -1.74 -14.87
C THR A 372 15.04 -2.71 -14.96
N TRP A 373 13.80 -2.20 -15.03
CA TRP A 373 12.59 -3.01 -15.05
C TRP A 373 12.38 -3.70 -16.39
N LYS A 374 12.02 -4.98 -16.33
CA LYS A 374 11.49 -5.72 -17.48
C LYS A 374 10.08 -6.18 -17.10
N HIS A 375 9.12 -5.87 -17.97
CA HIS A 375 7.73 -6.28 -17.79
C HIS A 375 7.61 -7.77 -17.49
N VAL A 376 6.72 -8.10 -16.55
CA VAL A 376 6.41 -9.51 -16.27
C VAL A 376 5.69 -10.15 -17.46
N PRO A 377 5.90 -11.45 -17.72
CA PRO A 377 5.18 -12.17 -18.78
C PRO A 377 3.65 -12.08 -18.64
N GLU A 378 2.94 -12.44 -19.70
CA GLU A 378 1.46 -12.51 -19.69
C GLU A 378 0.94 -13.41 -18.56
N LYS A 379 -0.20 -13.01 -17.97
CA LYS A 379 -0.84 -13.72 -16.86
C LYS A 379 -1.39 -15.06 -17.34
N THR A 380 -1.12 -16.12 -16.59
CA THR A 380 -1.67 -17.48 -16.78
C THR A 380 -2.46 -17.92 -15.54
N GLN A 381 -3.50 -18.74 -15.75
CA GLN A 381 -4.39 -19.22 -14.70
C GLN A 381 -4.61 -20.75 -14.79
N CYS A 382 -4.35 -21.47 -13.70
CA CYS A 382 -4.57 -22.92 -13.59
C CYS A 382 -5.63 -23.19 -12.50
N ILE A 383 -6.71 -23.91 -12.83
CA ILE A 383 -7.85 -24.21 -11.95
C ILE A 383 -7.89 -25.72 -11.66
N ILE A 384 -8.00 -26.08 -10.38
CA ILE A 384 -7.92 -27.46 -9.91
C ILE A 384 -9.13 -27.82 -9.02
N THR A 385 -9.79 -28.95 -9.27
CA THR A 385 -10.97 -29.42 -8.49
C THR A 385 -10.72 -30.81 -7.88
N ILE A 386 -10.45 -30.84 -6.56
CA ILE A 386 -10.36 -31.94 -5.57
C ILE A 386 -9.20 -33.00 -5.65
N GLU A 387 -8.49 -33.09 -4.50
CA GLU A 387 -7.48 -34.04 -3.95
C GLU A 387 -6.14 -34.26 -4.70
N ILE A 388 -5.16 -33.35 -4.61
CA ILE A 388 -4.16 -33.27 -5.69
C ILE A 388 -2.68 -33.12 -5.25
N PRO A 389 -1.85 -34.17 -5.44
CA PRO A 389 -0.51 -34.04 -6.03
C PRO A 389 -0.59 -33.45 -7.46
N THR A 390 -0.14 -32.20 -7.67
CA THR A 390 -0.33 -31.44 -8.94
C THR A 390 0.96 -31.27 -9.72
N LYS A 391 0.83 -31.17 -11.06
CA LYS A 391 1.91 -30.75 -11.98
C LYS A 391 1.75 -29.29 -12.44
N ALA A 392 0.91 -28.48 -11.79
CA ALA A 392 0.66 -27.06 -12.13
C ALA A 392 0.37 -26.80 -13.62
N CYS A 393 -0.51 -27.62 -14.21
CA CYS A 393 -0.85 -27.58 -15.63
C CYS A 393 0.35 -27.81 -16.59
N ALA A 394 1.48 -28.38 -16.12
CA ALA A 394 2.65 -28.65 -16.97
C ALA A 394 2.32 -29.47 -18.21
N GLY A 395 2.77 -28.97 -19.38
CA GLY A 395 2.48 -29.56 -20.69
C GLY A 395 1.23 -28.99 -21.39
N GLN A 396 0.53 -28.05 -20.76
CA GLN A 396 -0.60 -27.30 -21.33
C GLN A 396 -0.24 -25.82 -21.53
N GLU A 397 -1.07 -25.08 -22.28
CA GLU A 397 -0.85 -23.64 -22.54
C GLU A 397 -0.98 -22.77 -21.28
N ASN A 398 -1.74 -23.22 -20.27
CA ASN A 398 -1.97 -22.51 -19.00
C ASN A 398 -1.07 -23.00 -17.85
N ALA A 399 0.13 -23.52 -18.17
CA ALA A 399 1.09 -23.95 -17.17
C ALA A 399 1.62 -22.76 -16.36
N VAL A 400 1.47 -22.80 -15.04
CA VAL A 400 2.00 -21.77 -14.12
C VAL A 400 3.31 -22.30 -13.51
N ARG A 401 4.41 -21.56 -13.67
CA ARG A 401 5.74 -21.90 -13.12
C ARG A 401 6.23 -20.94 -12.05
N SER A 402 5.61 -19.76 -11.94
CA SER A 402 5.90 -18.78 -10.90
C SER A 402 4.61 -18.14 -10.42
N LEU A 403 4.30 -18.30 -9.13
CA LEU A 403 3.05 -17.81 -8.51
C LEU A 403 3.05 -16.28 -8.30
N GLU A 404 1.86 -15.70 -8.49
CA GLU A 404 1.49 -14.32 -8.11
C GLU A 404 0.44 -14.37 -6.99
N HIS A 405 -0.79 -14.80 -7.32
CA HIS A 405 -1.90 -14.92 -6.37
C HIS A 405 -2.38 -16.38 -6.29
N VAL A 406 -2.78 -16.82 -5.10
CA VAL A 406 -3.43 -18.11 -4.90
C VAL A 406 -4.80 -17.88 -4.29
N GLN A 407 -5.85 -18.39 -4.92
CA GLN A 407 -7.20 -18.35 -4.36
C GLN A 407 -7.72 -19.76 -4.06
N VAL A 408 -8.40 -19.91 -2.93
CA VAL A 408 -9.20 -21.09 -2.60
C VAL A 408 -10.66 -20.66 -2.64
N GLU A 409 -11.34 -20.94 -3.75
CA GLU A 409 -12.79 -20.78 -3.80
C GLU A 409 -13.42 -21.95 -3.05
N ALA A 410 -14.20 -21.68 -2.01
CA ALA A 410 -14.86 -22.72 -1.24
C ALA A 410 -16.35 -22.41 -0.99
N SER A 411 -17.16 -23.47 -1.09
CA SER A 411 -18.52 -23.49 -0.55
C SER A 411 -18.55 -24.41 0.65
N ILE A 412 -18.78 -23.83 1.83
CA ILE A 412 -18.72 -24.50 3.13
C ILE A 412 -20.01 -24.21 3.87
N GLU A 413 -20.76 -25.25 4.23
CA GLU A 413 -21.84 -25.14 5.21
C GLU A 413 -21.26 -25.41 6.60
N TYR A 414 -21.52 -24.55 7.57
CA TYR A 414 -21.06 -24.72 8.94
C TYR A 414 -22.01 -24.03 9.93
N THR A 415 -22.29 -24.67 11.07
CA THR A 415 -23.22 -24.16 12.08
C THR A 415 -22.79 -22.84 12.71
N ARG A 416 -21.48 -22.61 12.85
CA ARG A 416 -20.89 -21.40 13.42
C ARG A 416 -19.62 -21.00 12.66
N ARG A 417 -19.80 -20.20 11.60
CA ARG A 417 -18.75 -19.84 10.64
C ARG A 417 -17.46 -19.30 11.27
N GLY A 418 -17.57 -18.52 12.34
CA GLY A 418 -16.42 -17.95 13.04
C GLY A 418 -15.47 -18.93 13.69
N ASP A 419 -15.87 -20.19 13.89
CA ASP A 419 -15.01 -21.23 14.48
C ASP A 419 -14.10 -21.92 13.46
N LEU A 420 -14.31 -21.63 12.17
CA LEU A 420 -13.48 -22.20 11.11
C LEU A 420 -12.10 -21.54 11.08
N HIS A 421 -11.09 -22.38 11.00
CA HIS A 421 -9.71 -22.02 10.73
C HIS A 421 -9.26 -22.69 9.44
N ILE A 422 -8.88 -21.89 8.44
CA ILE A 422 -8.49 -22.37 7.12
C ILE A 422 -7.01 -22.06 6.89
N THR A 423 -6.23 -23.10 6.60
CA THR A 423 -4.81 -22.99 6.28
C THR A 423 -4.53 -23.65 4.93
N LEU A 424 -3.73 -23.00 4.11
CA LEU A 424 -3.19 -23.53 2.86
C LEU A 424 -1.67 -23.66 2.97
N THR A 425 -1.12 -24.81 2.57
CA THR A 425 0.33 -25.04 2.53
C THR A 425 0.76 -25.36 1.11
N SER A 426 1.76 -24.62 0.62
CA SER A 426 2.32 -24.80 -0.72
C SER A 426 3.25 -26.02 -0.81
N PRO A 427 3.57 -26.51 -2.02
CA PRO A 427 4.55 -27.58 -2.23
C PRO A 427 5.94 -27.26 -1.68
N SER A 428 6.31 -25.97 -1.65
CA SER A 428 7.57 -25.51 -1.07
C SER A 428 7.54 -25.45 0.47
N GLY A 429 6.39 -25.74 1.09
CA GLY A 429 6.21 -25.78 2.54
C GLY A 429 5.72 -24.49 3.18
N THR A 430 5.41 -23.45 2.40
CA THR A 430 4.89 -22.18 2.94
C THR A 430 3.46 -22.38 3.41
N SER A 431 3.24 -22.23 4.71
CA SER A 431 1.93 -22.41 5.35
C SER A 431 1.29 -21.07 5.72
N THR A 432 0.11 -20.80 5.16
CA THR A 432 -0.61 -19.55 5.24
C THR A 432 -2.00 -19.74 5.82
N VAL A 433 -2.37 -18.88 6.76
CA VAL A 433 -3.73 -18.83 7.31
C VAL A 433 -4.57 -17.97 6.37
N LEU A 434 -5.54 -18.59 5.70
CA LEU A 434 -6.52 -17.93 4.83
C LEU A 434 -7.75 -17.44 5.62
N LEU A 435 -8.06 -18.09 6.74
CA LEU A 435 -9.10 -17.66 7.66
C LEU A 435 -8.67 -18.01 9.07
N ALA A 436 -8.61 -16.99 9.92
CA ALA A 436 -8.45 -17.14 11.35
C ALA A 436 -9.82 -17.23 12.04
N GLU A 437 -9.84 -17.75 13.26
CA GLU A 437 -11.06 -17.76 14.08
C GLU A 437 -11.56 -16.33 14.31
N ARG A 438 -12.86 -16.14 14.12
CA ARG A 438 -13.56 -14.87 14.35
C ARG A 438 -14.62 -15.09 15.41
N GLU A 439 -14.26 -14.91 16.68
CA GLU A 439 -15.09 -15.23 17.84
C GLU A 439 -16.52 -14.64 17.76
N ARG A 440 -16.64 -13.47 17.14
CA ARG A 440 -17.89 -12.72 16.99
C ARG A 440 -18.81 -13.26 15.90
N ASP A 441 -18.29 -14.00 14.92
CA ASP A 441 -19.05 -14.52 13.80
C ASP A 441 -19.82 -15.79 14.18
N THR A 442 -21.06 -15.61 14.60
CA THR A 442 -21.97 -16.72 14.94
C THR A 442 -22.86 -17.16 13.78
N SER A 443 -22.53 -16.77 12.54
CA SER A 443 -23.36 -17.03 11.38
C SER A 443 -23.41 -18.52 11.02
N ALA A 444 -24.59 -19.01 10.67
CA ALA A 444 -24.80 -20.36 10.12
C ALA A 444 -24.78 -20.37 8.58
N ASN A 445 -24.53 -19.22 7.92
CA ASN A 445 -24.57 -19.11 6.46
C ASN A 445 -23.34 -19.72 5.78
N GLY A 446 -22.30 -20.03 6.54
CA GLY A 446 -21.04 -20.57 6.00
C GLY A 446 -20.41 -19.65 4.93
N PHE A 447 -19.73 -20.26 3.98
CA PHE A 447 -19.13 -19.61 2.82
C PHE A 447 -19.78 -20.14 1.54
N LYS A 448 -20.06 -19.25 0.58
CA LYS A 448 -20.69 -19.62 -0.68
C LYS A 448 -19.88 -19.07 -1.83
N ASN A 449 -19.17 -19.95 -2.55
CA ASN A 449 -18.24 -19.58 -3.62
C ASN A 449 -17.31 -18.43 -3.18
N TRP A 450 -16.79 -18.50 -1.96
CA TRP A 450 -15.94 -17.44 -1.41
C TRP A 450 -14.49 -17.70 -1.81
N ASP A 451 -13.84 -16.70 -2.40
CA ASP A 451 -12.48 -16.78 -2.95
C ASP A 451 -11.44 -16.30 -1.93
N PHE A 452 -11.02 -17.15 -0.97
CA PHE A 452 -9.94 -16.77 -0.06
C PHE A 452 -8.61 -16.58 -0.82
N MET A 453 -8.02 -15.39 -0.81
CA MET A 453 -6.80 -15.09 -1.57
C MET A 453 -5.55 -15.01 -0.69
N SER A 454 -4.40 -15.43 -1.24
CA SER A 454 -3.11 -15.23 -0.62
C SER A 454 -2.03 -14.78 -1.60
N VAL A 455 -1.22 -13.82 -1.15
CA VAL A 455 0.04 -13.40 -1.80
C VAL A 455 1.29 -14.01 -1.13
N HIS A 456 1.15 -14.79 -0.07
CA HIS A 456 2.30 -15.27 0.72
C HIS A 456 3.24 -16.22 -0.02
N THR A 457 2.74 -16.85 -1.09
CA THR A 457 3.48 -17.81 -1.92
C THR A 457 4.02 -17.17 -3.19
N TRP A 458 4.02 -15.84 -3.29
CA TRP A 458 4.54 -15.11 -4.45
C TRP A 458 5.96 -15.55 -4.79
N GLY A 459 6.19 -15.85 -6.07
CA GLY A 459 7.46 -16.26 -6.63
C GLY A 459 7.80 -17.75 -6.47
N GLU A 460 6.98 -18.53 -5.77
CA GLU A 460 7.19 -19.98 -5.61
C GLU A 460 6.87 -20.76 -6.90
N ASP A 461 7.48 -21.94 -7.03
CA ASP A 461 7.03 -22.97 -7.98
C ASP A 461 5.80 -23.68 -7.40
N PRO A 462 4.62 -23.59 -8.04
CA PRO A 462 3.40 -24.21 -7.54
C PRO A 462 3.31 -25.72 -7.78
N ALA A 463 4.27 -26.35 -8.46
CA ALA A 463 4.23 -27.78 -8.75
C ALA A 463 4.51 -28.63 -7.49
N GLY A 464 3.74 -29.69 -7.29
CA GLY A 464 3.84 -30.61 -6.15
C GLY A 464 2.53 -30.72 -5.39
N THR A 465 2.57 -30.98 -4.09
CA THR A 465 1.34 -31.24 -3.30
C THR A 465 0.95 -30.00 -2.50
N TRP A 466 -0.26 -29.51 -2.73
CA TRP A 466 -0.88 -28.49 -1.87
C TRP A 466 -1.70 -29.15 -0.78
N LEU A 467 -1.64 -28.61 0.44
CA LEU A 467 -2.43 -29.09 1.58
C LEU A 467 -3.38 -28.00 2.05
N LEU A 468 -4.68 -28.20 1.82
CA LEU A 468 -5.75 -27.41 2.41
C LEU A 468 -6.20 -28.08 3.71
N LYS A 469 -6.21 -27.32 4.81
CA LYS A 469 -6.69 -27.77 6.11
C LYS A 469 -7.80 -26.83 6.58
N ILE A 470 -8.98 -27.39 6.81
CA ILE A 470 -10.13 -26.70 7.40
C ILE A 470 -10.42 -27.38 8.73
N THR A 471 -10.34 -26.62 9.81
CA THR A 471 -10.48 -27.13 11.17
C THR A 471 -11.40 -26.24 11.98
N ASP A 472 -12.16 -26.83 12.90
CA ASP A 472 -12.76 -26.12 14.03
C ASP A 472 -11.77 -26.17 15.20
N THR A 473 -11.35 -25.00 15.69
CA THR A 473 -10.41 -24.87 16.83
C THR A 473 -11.09 -24.49 18.14
N SER A 474 -12.41 -24.30 18.14
CA SER A 474 -13.17 -23.79 19.28
C SER A 474 -13.39 -24.82 20.40
N GLY A 475 -13.31 -26.12 20.07
CA GLY A 475 -13.61 -27.21 20.99
C GLY A 475 -15.10 -27.41 21.29
N ARG A 476 -15.99 -26.71 20.57
CA ARG A 476 -17.44 -26.90 20.65
C ARG A 476 -17.84 -28.18 19.92
N MET A 477 -18.42 -29.12 20.66
CA MET A 477 -18.77 -30.45 20.13
C MET A 477 -20.07 -30.44 19.30
N GLU A 478 -20.85 -29.39 19.43
CA GLU A 478 -22.11 -29.16 18.71
C GLU A 478 -21.92 -28.60 17.30
N ASN A 479 -20.71 -28.17 16.94
CA ASN A 479 -20.46 -27.61 15.62
C ASN A 479 -20.40 -28.71 14.56
N GLU A 480 -21.16 -28.54 13.48
CA GLU A 480 -21.21 -29.46 12.35
C GLU A 480 -21.26 -28.71 11.03
N GLY A 481 -20.86 -29.41 9.97
CA GLY A 481 -20.90 -28.86 8.63
C GLY A 481 -20.22 -29.74 7.60
N ARG A 482 -20.17 -29.25 6.37
CA ARG A 482 -19.59 -29.98 5.23
C ARG A 482 -19.04 -29.00 4.20
N ILE A 483 -17.99 -29.44 3.51
CA ILE A 483 -17.47 -28.76 2.34
C ILE A 483 -18.29 -29.25 1.14
N LEU A 484 -19.02 -28.35 0.49
CA LEU A 484 -19.85 -28.67 -0.68
C LEU A 484 -19.01 -28.76 -1.95
N SER A 485 -18.11 -27.80 -2.13
CA SER A 485 -17.18 -27.72 -3.25
C SER A 485 -15.99 -26.88 -2.86
N TRP A 486 -14.86 -27.12 -3.52
CA TRP A 486 -13.73 -26.21 -3.49
C TRP A 486 -12.90 -26.33 -4.77
N LYS A 487 -12.20 -25.25 -5.11
CA LYS A 487 -11.19 -25.25 -6.18
C LYS A 487 -9.97 -24.42 -5.77
N LEU A 488 -8.79 -24.86 -6.19
CA LEU A 488 -7.54 -24.10 -6.05
C LEU A 488 -7.29 -23.37 -7.38
N ILE A 489 -7.13 -22.06 -7.32
CA ILE A 489 -6.86 -21.19 -8.46
C ILE A 489 -5.47 -20.60 -8.28
N LEU A 490 -4.59 -20.87 -9.24
CA LEU A 490 -3.21 -20.39 -9.25
C LEU A 490 -3.06 -19.34 -10.35
N HIS A 491 -2.70 -18.12 -9.98
CA HIS A 491 -2.39 -17.03 -10.90
C HIS A 491 -0.88 -16.81 -10.95
N GLY A 492 -0.31 -16.58 -12.12
CA GLY A 492 1.11 -16.32 -12.24
C GLY A 492 1.62 -16.25 -13.66
N THR A 493 2.91 -16.54 -13.83
CA THR A 493 3.60 -16.52 -15.11
C THR A 493 4.11 -17.91 -15.50
N SER A 494 4.18 -18.16 -16.80
CA SER A 494 4.73 -19.40 -17.38
C SER A 494 6.26 -19.48 -17.28
N GLU A 495 6.92 -18.35 -17.01
CA GLU A 495 8.37 -18.22 -16.82
C GLU A 495 8.68 -17.33 -15.62
N LYS A 496 9.79 -17.60 -14.93
CA LYS A 496 10.21 -16.79 -13.78
C LYS A 496 10.57 -15.36 -14.23
N PRO A 497 9.95 -14.31 -13.65
CA PRO A 497 10.26 -12.93 -13.99
C PRO A 497 11.74 -12.58 -13.79
N GLU A 498 12.27 -11.67 -14.61
CA GLU A 498 13.70 -11.34 -14.63
C GLU A 498 14.24 -10.94 -13.25
N HIS A 499 13.51 -10.07 -12.54
CA HIS A 499 13.90 -9.59 -11.21
C HIS A 499 14.00 -10.73 -10.18
N MET A 500 13.23 -11.83 -10.36
CA MET A 500 13.22 -12.98 -9.46
C MET A 500 14.19 -14.10 -9.84
N LYS A 501 14.92 -13.99 -10.96
CA LYS A 501 15.91 -15.02 -11.35
C LYS A 501 17.07 -15.11 -10.37
N LYS A 502 17.39 -14.00 -9.69
CA LYS A 502 18.33 -13.98 -8.57
C LYS A 502 17.56 -13.89 -7.26
N PRO A 503 18.03 -14.51 -6.16
CA PRO A 503 17.40 -14.35 -4.86
C PRO A 503 17.37 -12.88 -4.43
N ARG A 504 16.29 -12.46 -3.79
CA ARG A 504 16.21 -11.14 -3.15
C ARG A 504 17.25 -11.04 -2.04
N VAL A 505 18.00 -9.94 -2.02
CA VAL A 505 18.95 -9.62 -0.96
C VAL A 505 18.33 -8.57 -0.05
N TYR A 506 18.18 -8.91 1.23
CA TYR A 506 17.71 -7.96 2.23
C TYR A 506 18.89 -7.18 2.80
N THR A 507 18.82 -5.86 2.71
CA THR A 507 19.81 -4.95 3.30
C THR A 507 19.21 -4.38 4.58
N PRO A 508 19.96 -4.28 5.70
CA PRO A 508 19.42 -3.65 6.90
C PRO A 508 18.96 -2.23 6.59
N TYR A 509 17.76 -1.88 7.06
CA TYR A 509 17.06 -0.66 6.66
C TYR A 509 17.88 0.61 6.98
N ASN A 510 18.56 0.62 8.13
CA ASN A 510 19.43 1.72 8.54
C ASN A 510 20.87 1.65 8.00
N ALA A 511 21.27 0.55 7.35
CA ALA A 511 22.62 0.47 6.76
C ALA A 511 22.78 1.42 5.56
N VAL A 512 21.67 1.77 4.88
CA VAL A 512 21.66 2.66 3.71
C VAL A 512 21.84 4.14 4.09
N GLN A 513 21.57 4.55 5.34
CA GLN A 513 21.91 5.92 5.78
C GLN A 513 23.43 6.17 5.80
N ASN A 514 24.25 5.12 5.80
CA ASN A 514 25.72 5.21 5.78
C ASN A 514 26.33 5.16 4.37
N ASP A 515 25.55 5.04 3.30
CA ASP A 515 26.05 5.05 1.91
C ASP A 515 26.49 6.45 1.40
N ARG A 516 26.80 7.36 2.34
CA ARG A 516 27.60 8.57 2.10
C ARG A 516 29.11 8.31 2.14
N ARG A 517 29.54 7.07 2.37
CA ARG A 517 30.93 6.63 2.16
C ARG A 517 30.90 5.29 1.44
N GLY A 518 31.37 5.30 0.19
CA GLY A 518 31.21 4.18 -0.73
C GLY A 518 31.67 2.84 -0.17
N VAL A 519 30.89 1.81 -0.53
CA VAL A 519 31.28 0.41 -0.77
C VAL A 519 32.66 0.02 -0.23
N GLU A 520 32.70 -0.50 1.00
CA GLU A 520 33.63 -1.58 1.33
C GLU A 520 32.84 -2.87 1.46
N ARG A 521 33.21 -3.86 0.64
CA ARG A 521 32.69 -5.22 0.69
C ARG A 521 33.03 -5.82 2.05
N MET A 522 32.01 -6.28 2.77
CA MET A 522 32.21 -7.09 3.97
C MET A 522 32.18 -8.57 3.56
N ASP A 523 33.28 -9.00 2.94
CA ASP A 523 33.66 -10.42 2.99
C ASP A 523 34.46 -10.62 4.29
N ASP A 524 34.23 -11.75 4.96
CA ASP A 524 34.93 -12.29 6.15
C ASP A 524 34.60 -11.72 7.54
N MET A 525 33.53 -12.23 8.17
CA MET A 525 33.45 -12.40 9.65
C MET A 525 32.66 -13.65 10.07
N MET A 526 32.95 -14.80 9.45
CA MET A 526 32.64 -16.12 10.03
C MET A 526 33.86 -17.03 9.96
N GLU A 527 34.94 -16.63 10.63
CA GLU A 527 35.92 -17.56 11.17
C GLU A 527 36.72 -16.83 12.25
N VAL A 528 37.14 -17.58 13.28
CA VAL A 528 37.89 -17.13 14.46
C VAL A 528 37.05 -16.73 15.68
N SER A 529 36.36 -17.71 16.25
CA SER A 529 36.39 -17.91 17.70
C SER A 529 36.44 -19.41 18.03
N GLY A 530 37.54 -20.03 17.62
CA GLY A 530 37.90 -21.40 17.98
C GLY A 530 39.36 -21.44 18.42
N ASN A 531 39.56 -21.79 19.70
CA ASN A 531 40.82 -22.14 20.37
C ASN A 531 41.86 -21.02 20.63
N ARG A 532 42.05 -20.72 21.92
CA ARG A 532 43.29 -21.06 22.64
C ARG A 532 43.08 -21.00 24.17
N ILE A 533 43.26 -22.19 24.77
CA ILE A 533 43.78 -22.57 26.10
C ILE A 533 43.51 -21.63 27.27
#